data_AF-A0A662GKV0-F1
#
_entry.id   AF-A0A662GKV0-F1
#
_cell.length_a   1.000
_cell.length_b   1.000
_cell.length_c   1.000
_cell.angle_alpha   90.00
_cell.angle_beta   90.00
_cell.angle_gamma   90.00
#
_symmetry.space_group_name_H-M   'P 1'
#
loop_
_entity.id
_entity.type
_entity.pdbx_description
1 polymer ?
#
loop_
_entity_poly.entity_id
_entity_poly.type
_entity_poly.pdbx_seq_one_letter_code
_entity_poly.pdbx_strand_id
1 'polypeptide(L)'
;MKSEFFIALIPKGPLRTGGVKAKGSYLNTLPYLPGSILRGTLAEWLSLTGQTQEIIPIVRRTRFGNLFPSCSEQVYSLPFPLTALECKAKGGFLNVP
;
A
#
# COMPACT_ATOMS: atom_id res chain seq x y z
N MET A 1 -16.88 -2.59 -16.84
CA MET A 1 -16.61 -3.24 -15.55
C MET A 1 -15.18 -2.91 -15.16
N LYS A 2 -14.91 -2.36 -13.98
CA LYS A 2 -13.52 -2.16 -13.52
C LYS A 2 -13.02 -3.52 -13.03
N SER A 3 -11.99 -4.06 -13.66
CA SER A 3 -11.35 -5.29 -13.19
C SER A 3 -10.45 -4.96 -12.00
N GLU A 4 -10.66 -5.66 -10.89
CA GLU A 4 -9.81 -5.57 -9.70
C GLU A 4 -8.87 -6.77 -9.68
N PHE A 5 -7.60 -6.51 -9.36
CA PHE A 5 -6.57 -7.53 -9.23
C PHE A 5 -6.05 -7.50 -7.79
N PHE A 6 -6.11 -8.64 -7.12
CA PHE A 6 -5.54 -8.82 -5.79
C PHE A 6 -4.15 -9.44 -5.93
N ILE A 7 -3.15 -8.82 -5.30
CA ILE A 7 -1.76 -9.23 -5.38
C ILE A 7 -1.29 -9.59 -3.97
N ALA A 8 -0.78 -10.81 -3.82
CA ALA A 8 -0.01 -11.22 -2.66
C ALA A 8 1.48 -11.18 -3.03
N LEU A 9 2.29 -10.55 -2.17
CA LEU A 9 3.73 -10.48 -2.34
C LEU A 9 4.41 -11.23 -1.19
N ILE A 10 5.16 -12.28 -1.53
CA ILE A 10 5.96 -13.03 -0.57
C ILE A 10 7.42 -12.56 -0.71
N PRO A 11 7.93 -11.78 0.24
CA PRO A 11 9.31 -11.33 0.19
C PRO A 11 10.26 -12.51 0.43
N LYS A 12 11.29 -12.65 -0.43
CA LYS A 12 12.37 -13.64 -0.22
C LYS A 12 13.43 -13.17 0.78
N GLY A 13 13.31 -11.94 1.28
CA GLY A 13 14.21 -11.34 2.25
C GLY A 13 13.64 -10.01 2.79
N PRO A 14 14.30 -9.37 3.76
CA PRO A 14 13.80 -8.14 4.37
C PRO A 14 13.59 -7.03 3.34
N LEU A 15 12.40 -6.43 3.32
CA LEU A 15 12.10 -5.26 2.49
C LEU A 15 12.35 -3.98 3.28
N ARG A 16 13.00 -3.02 2.63
CA ARG A 16 13.18 -1.66 3.16
C ARG A 16 12.31 -0.71 2.36
N THR A 17 11.26 -0.22 2.99
CA THR A 17 10.31 0.70 2.37
C THR A 17 10.15 1.92 3.25
N GLY A 18 10.77 3.02 2.89
CA GLY A 18 10.90 4.17 3.78
C GLY A 18 11.18 5.45 3.02
N GLY A 19 10.80 6.57 3.63
CA GLY A 19 11.18 7.90 3.15
C GLY A 19 12.43 8.39 3.85
N VAL A 20 13.22 9.21 3.15
CA VAL A 20 14.29 10.00 3.76
C VAL A 20 13.64 11.03 4.69
N LYS A 21 13.94 11.00 5.98
CA LYS A 21 13.55 12.08 6.89
C LYS A 21 14.56 13.22 6.75
N ALA A 22 14.08 14.44 6.59
CA ALA A 22 14.90 15.64 6.37
C ALA A 22 15.99 15.89 7.43
N LYS A 23 15.89 15.30 8.63
CA LYS A 23 16.82 15.49 9.76
C LYS A 23 17.36 14.18 10.36
N GLY A 24 17.15 13.03 9.72
CA GLY A 24 17.57 11.73 10.25
C GLY A 24 18.58 11.03 9.36
N SER A 25 19.69 10.57 9.93
CA SER A 25 20.72 9.77 9.23
C SER A 25 20.33 8.31 8.99
N TYR A 26 19.04 7.96 9.12
CA TYR A 26 18.55 6.59 8.92
C TYR A 26 17.23 6.57 8.14
N LEU A 27 17.07 5.52 7.33
CA LEU A 27 15.83 5.23 6.61
C LEU A 27 14.92 4.41 7.52
N ASN A 28 13.81 5.02 7.94
CA ASN A 28 12.80 4.29 8.69
C ASN A 28 11.99 3.40 7.75
N THR A 29 11.90 2.10 8.05
CA THR A 29 11.07 1.17 7.28
C THR A 29 9.62 1.26 7.75
N LEU A 30 8.69 1.37 6.81
CA LEU A 30 7.25 1.38 7.05
C LEU A 30 6.77 -0.05 7.33
N PRO A 31 5.73 -0.23 8.18
CA PRO A 31 5.19 -1.55 8.50
C PRO A 31 4.31 -2.14 7.38
N TYR A 32 4.28 -1.51 6.20
CA TYR A 32 3.51 -1.94 5.03
C TYR A 32 4.22 -1.45 3.76
N LEU A 33 3.76 -1.92 2.60
CA LEU A 33 4.25 -1.46 1.29
C LEU A 33 3.26 -0.45 0.69
N PRO A 34 3.65 0.83 0.53
CA PRO A 34 2.81 1.81 -0.14
C PRO A 34 2.52 1.43 -1.59
N GLY A 35 1.31 1.71 -2.07
CA GLY A 35 0.92 1.49 -3.48
C GLY A 35 1.78 2.30 -4.47
N SER A 36 2.40 3.39 -4.02
CA SER A 36 3.37 4.15 -4.81
C SER A 36 4.61 3.32 -5.19
N ILE A 37 5.00 2.34 -4.36
CA ILE A 37 6.08 1.41 -4.67
C ILE A 37 5.67 0.48 -5.81
N LEU A 38 4.48 -0.14 -5.74
CA LEU A 38 3.95 -0.95 -6.84
C LEU A 38 3.90 -0.17 -8.16
N ARG A 39 3.43 1.08 -8.09
CA ARG A 39 3.39 1.99 -9.23
C ARG A 39 4.79 2.22 -9.82
N GLY A 40 5.79 2.47 -8.96
CA GLY A 40 7.18 2.67 -9.36
C GLY A 40 7.79 1.40 -9.98
N THR A 41 7.62 0.25 -9.32
CA THR A 41 8.11 -1.05 -9.80
C THR A 41 7.51 -1.42 -11.16
N LEU A 42 6.21 -1.19 -11.37
CA LEU A 42 5.60 -1.42 -12.67
C LEU A 42 6.16 -0.49 -13.75
N ALA A 43 6.37 0.79 -13.44
CA ALA A 43 6.97 1.74 -14.36
C ALA A 43 8.41 1.36 -14.73
N GLU A 44 9.20 0.93 -13.74
CA GLU A 44 10.56 0.43 -13.95
C GLU A 44 10.57 -0.82 -14.83
N TRP A 45 9.68 -1.79 -14.56
CA TRP A 45 9.56 -3.00 -15.38
C TRP A 45 9.14 -2.70 -16.83
N LEU A 46 8.20 -1.78 -17.05
CA LEU A 46 7.82 -1.32 -18.38
C LEU A 46 9.00 -0.65 -19.10
N SER A 47 9.80 0.15 -18.38
CA SER A 47 11.00 0.76 -18.95
C SER A 47 12.04 -0.30 -19.36
N LEU A 48 12.29 -1.30 -18.50
CA LEU A 48 13.26 -2.38 -18.77
C LEU A 48 12.84 -3.28 -19.93
N THR A 49 11.53 -3.39 -20.19
CA THR A 49 10.97 -4.21 -21.28
C THR A 49 10.72 -3.42 -22.57
N GLY A 50 11.17 -2.17 -22.67
CA GLY A 50 11.03 -1.35 -23.88
C GLY A 50 9.62 -0.79 -24.12
N GLN A 51 8.79 -0.72 -23.08
CA GLN A 51 7.39 -0.27 -23.12
C GLN A 51 7.19 1.06 -22.39
N THR A 52 8.19 1.94 -22.38
CA THR A 52 8.17 3.21 -21.66
C THR A 52 6.96 4.10 -22.02
N GLN A 53 6.53 4.06 -23.28
CA GLN A 53 5.35 4.76 -23.78
C GLN A 53 4.04 4.36 -23.09
N GLU A 54 3.96 3.13 -22.56
CA GLU A 54 2.76 2.61 -21.89
C GLU A 54 2.66 3.02 -20.42
N ILE A 55 3.73 3.56 -19.83
CA ILE A 55 3.78 3.92 -18.40
C ILE A 55 2.67 4.92 -18.05
N ILE A 56 2.57 6.04 -18.78
CA ILE A 56 1.58 7.09 -18.49
C ILE A 56 0.14 6.58 -18.71
N PRO A 57 -0.21 5.93 -19.84
CA PRO A 57 -1.52 5.32 -20.03
C PRO A 57 -1.92 4.33 -18.91
N ILE A 58 -1.02 3.41 -18.56
CA ILE A 58 -1.28 2.38 -17.55
C ILE A 58 -1.44 2.99 -16.15
N VAL A 59 -0.53 3.86 -15.74
CA VAL A 59 -0.56 4.45 -14.40
C VAL A 59 -1.77 5.36 -14.20
N ARG A 60 -2.22 6.09 -15.24
CA ARG A 60 -3.41 6.97 -15.14
C ARG A 60 -4.71 6.20 -15.00
N ARG A 61 -4.82 5.01 -15.61
CA ARG A 61 -6.03 4.17 -15.54
C ARG A 61 -6.05 3.20 -14.36
N THR A 62 -4.93 3.06 -13.66
CA THR A 62 -4.76 2.09 -12.57
C THR A 62 -4.74 2.78 -11.21
N ARG A 63 -5.48 2.23 -10.25
CA ARG A 63 -5.36 2.61 -8.85
C ARG A 63 -4.50 1.58 -8.14
N PHE A 64 -3.51 2.03 -7.39
CA PHE A 64 -2.58 1.17 -6.68
C PHE A 64 -2.91 1.17 -5.18
N GLY A 65 -3.31 0.02 -4.67
CA GLY A 65 -3.54 -0.19 -3.24
C GLY A 65 -2.23 -0.41 -2.47
N ASN A 66 -2.27 -0.22 -1.16
CA ASN A 66 -1.18 -0.60 -0.27
C ASN A 66 -1.20 -2.12 -0.07
N LEU A 67 -0.03 -2.74 0.11
CA LEU A 67 0.05 -4.12 0.60
C LEU A 67 0.28 -4.09 2.11
N PHE A 68 -0.69 -4.60 2.84
CA PHE A 68 -0.60 -4.78 4.28
C PHE A 68 -0.07 -6.18 4.61
N PRO A 69 0.68 -6.34 5.71
CA PRO A 69 1.12 -7.65 6.16
C PRO A 69 -0.08 -8.59 6.36
N SER A 70 0.07 -9.84 5.90
CA SER A 70 -0.91 -10.89 6.06
C SER A 70 -0.22 -12.20 6.43
N CYS A 71 -0.90 -13.06 7.18
CA CYS A 71 -0.40 -14.38 7.53
C CYS A 71 -0.49 -15.38 6.35
N SER A 72 -1.26 -15.05 5.32
CA SER A 72 -1.53 -15.92 4.17
C SER A 72 -1.90 -15.09 2.94
N GLU A 73 -1.60 -15.60 1.75
CA GLU A 73 -1.99 -15.01 0.46
C GLU A 73 -3.51 -14.94 0.25
N GLN A 74 -4.25 -15.79 0.95
CA GLN A 74 -5.72 -15.91 0.81
C GLN A 74 -6.47 -14.91 1.71
N VAL A 75 -5.76 -14.27 2.65
CA VAL A 75 -6.37 -13.36 3.61
C VAL A 75 -6.09 -11.93 3.19
N TYR A 76 -7.15 -11.22 2.81
CA TYR A 76 -7.08 -9.80 2.53
C TYR A 76 -6.94 -9.02 3.84
N SER A 77 -5.76 -8.45 4.07
CA SER A 77 -5.44 -7.68 5.28
C SER A 77 -5.74 -6.20 5.09
N LEU A 78 -6.38 -5.59 6.07
CA LEU A 78 -6.68 -4.16 6.12
C LEU A 78 -6.16 -3.57 7.43
N PRO A 79 -5.71 -2.31 7.42
CA PRO A 79 -5.28 -1.64 8.63
C PRO A 79 -6.47 -1.52 9.56
N PHE A 80 -6.24 -1.80 10.85
CA PHE A 80 -7.30 -1.72 11.83
C PHE A 80 -7.72 -0.25 12.02
N PRO A 81 -8.99 0.11 11.76
CA PRO A 81 -9.44 1.49 11.87
C PRO A 81 -9.61 1.87 13.35
N LEU A 82 -8.56 2.40 13.96
CA LEU A 82 -8.56 2.78 15.38
C LEU A 82 -9.69 3.75 15.75
N THR A 83 -10.08 4.62 14.83
CA THR A 83 -11.23 5.54 15.02
C THR A 83 -12.55 4.79 15.18
N ALA A 84 -12.72 3.63 14.55
CA ALA A 84 -13.90 2.79 14.74
C ALA A 84 -13.85 2.00 16.06
N LEU A 85 -12.65 1.80 16.63
CA LEU A 85 -12.48 1.18 17.94
C LEU A 85 -12.93 2.13 19.05
N GLU A 86 -12.59 3.42 18.96
CA GLU A 86 -12.97 4.40 19.99
C GLU A 86 -14.48 4.46 20.21
N CYS A 87 -15.28 4.52 19.15
CA CYS A 87 -16.75 4.54 19.24
C CYS A 87 -17.36 3.22 19.77
N LYS A 88 -16.65 2.09 19.64
CA LYS A 88 -17.09 0.78 20.16
C LYS A 88 -16.64 0.55 21.61
N ALA A 89 -15.46 1.07 21.99
CA ALA A 89 -14.86 0.88 23.30
C ALA A 89 -15.37 1.92 24.32
N LYS A 90 -15.59 3.16 23.87
CA LYS A 90 -16.27 4.20 24.62
C LYS A 90 -17.60 4.39 23.92
N GLY A 91 -18.72 4.08 24.57
CA GLY A 91 -20.06 4.17 23.98
C GLY A 91 -20.20 5.47 23.18
N GLY A 92 -20.28 5.35 21.85
CA GLY A 92 -20.31 6.51 20.96
C GLY A 92 -21.56 7.36 21.18
N PHE A 93 -21.39 8.68 21.05
CA PHE A 93 -22.44 9.70 21.06
C PHE A 93 -23.25 9.83 22.37
N LEU A 94 -22.61 10.35 23.41
CA LEU A 94 -23.31 10.93 24.55
C LEU A 94 -23.85 12.31 24.13
N ASN A 95 -25.17 12.50 24.14
CA ASN A 95 -25.86 13.76 23.85
C ASN A 95 -25.72 14.30 22.43
N VAL A 96 -25.91 13.45 21.41
CA VAL A 96 -26.27 13.94 20.07
C VAL A 96 -27.78 14.23 20.07
N PRO A 97 -28.23 15.39 19.56
CA PRO A 97 -29.66 15.73 19.51
C PRO A 97 -30.47 14.74 18.66
#